data_AF-A0A0A8HE88-F1
#
_entry.id   AF-A0A0A8HE88-F1
#
_cell.length_a   1.000
_cell.length_b   1.000
_cell.length_c   1.000
_cell.angle_alpha   90.00
_cell.angle_beta   90.00
_cell.angle_gamma   90.00
#
_symmetry.space_group_name_H-M   'P 1'
#
loop_
_entity.id
_entity.type
_entity.pdbx_description
1 polymer ?
#
loop_
_entity_poly.entity_id
_entity_poly.type
_entity_poly.pdbx_seq_one_letter_code
_entity_poly.pdbx_strand_id
1 'polypeptide(L)'
;MSIDKLKLAKNASIQEALKIIGNERVRIALVVENNKFLGVISDSNIRRALLNSKKLEDSIETIYTKNSLTIKENTSKEELLKLASQTDIYDFPVLNDNNEVIAIKSIASVLKEKSFENEVVLMVGGLGSRLGELTKDTPKPMLKVGKKPILENIVLNFKEQGFKKFIFCVNYKKEVICDYFQDGKNLGVEITYIKEKQKLGTAGALSLVQDIKNTFIVMNGDILTKLDFEKLIKEHKKSKAVMSVVLREFEHQIPYGVVKVFNQYIEDIEEKPVQKFLVSAGIYVLEPEVLKYIDKNTYFDMPNLIKSLLGQKLKINSYLLEDYWIDIGRLEEYEKAMVDFQ
;
A
#
# COMPACT_ATOMS: atom_id res chain seq x y z
N MET A 1 -1.72 -21.88 -6.57
CA MET A 1 -1.99 -23.22 -7.13
C MET A 1 -3.42 -23.21 -7.62
N SER A 2 -3.75 -23.78 -8.79
CA SER A 2 -5.15 -23.81 -9.25
C SER A 2 -6.00 -24.62 -8.28
N ILE A 3 -7.18 -24.13 -7.91
CA ILE A 3 -8.13 -24.78 -7.01
C ILE A 3 -8.53 -26.18 -7.51
N ASP A 4 -8.56 -26.37 -8.84
CA ASP A 4 -8.95 -27.64 -9.45
C ASP A 4 -7.95 -28.75 -9.15
N LYS A 5 -6.68 -28.42 -8.88
CA LYS A 5 -5.67 -29.40 -8.47
C LYS A 5 -5.85 -29.88 -7.03
N LEU A 6 -6.75 -29.24 -6.28
CA LEU A 6 -7.02 -29.55 -4.87
C LEU A 6 -8.34 -30.31 -4.70
N LYS A 7 -9.12 -30.47 -5.77
CA LYS A 7 -10.40 -31.17 -5.77
C LYS A 7 -10.21 -32.67 -5.96
N LEU A 8 -10.96 -33.46 -5.20
CA LEU A 8 -11.03 -34.91 -5.27
C LEU A 8 -12.49 -35.35 -5.37
N ALA A 9 -12.76 -36.36 -6.19
CA ALA A 9 -14.03 -37.07 -6.12
C ALA A 9 -14.10 -37.89 -4.82
N LYS A 10 -15.30 -38.08 -4.25
CA LYS A 10 -15.46 -38.86 -3.01
C LYS A 10 -14.96 -40.31 -3.13
N ASN A 11 -14.95 -40.87 -4.34
CA ASN A 11 -14.48 -42.22 -4.62
C ASN A 11 -12.96 -42.31 -4.88
N ALA A 12 -12.23 -41.18 -4.88
CA ALA A 12 -10.79 -41.17 -5.05
C ALA A 12 -10.07 -42.01 -3.98
N SER A 13 -8.86 -42.45 -4.29
CA SER A 13 -8.01 -43.25 -3.40
C SER A 13 -7.31 -42.40 -2.34
N ILE A 14 -6.92 -43.03 -1.23
CA ILE A 14 -6.06 -42.40 -0.21
C ILE A 14 -4.73 -41.92 -0.83
N GLN A 15 -4.18 -42.67 -1.78
CA GLN A 15 -2.96 -42.30 -2.48
C GLN A 15 -3.10 -40.97 -3.26
N GLU A 16 -4.23 -40.75 -3.92
CA GLU A 16 -4.51 -39.50 -4.62
C GLU A 16 -4.64 -38.33 -3.65
N ALA A 17 -5.28 -38.54 -2.50
CA ALA A 17 -5.37 -37.53 -1.46
C ALA A 17 -3.99 -37.14 -0.89
N LEU A 18 -3.12 -38.11 -0.64
CA LEU A 18 -1.75 -37.88 -0.18
C LEU A 18 -0.90 -37.10 -1.20
N LYS A 19 -1.09 -37.32 -2.51
CA LYS A 19 -0.38 -36.54 -3.54
C LYS A 19 -0.75 -35.06 -3.53
N ILE A 20 -1.97 -34.72 -3.11
CA ILE A 20 -2.42 -33.33 -3.01
C ILE A 20 -1.91 -32.70 -1.71
N ILE A 21 -2.05 -33.39 -0.57
CA ILE A 21 -1.71 -32.86 0.77
C ILE A 21 -0.20 -32.89 1.02
N GLY A 22 0.54 -33.86 0.47
CA GLY A 22 1.98 -33.99 0.65
C GLY A 22 2.83 -32.92 -0.04
N ASN A 23 2.22 -31.96 -0.74
CA ASN A 23 2.90 -30.84 -1.35
C ASN A 23 2.98 -29.70 -0.30
N GLU A 24 4.19 -29.17 0.00
CA GLU A 24 4.53 -28.32 1.17
C GLU A 24 3.61 -27.11 1.48
N ARG A 25 2.67 -26.77 0.59
CA ARG A 25 1.80 -25.60 0.67
C ARG A 25 0.33 -25.91 0.97
N VAL A 26 -0.09 -27.17 0.98
CA VAL A 26 -1.51 -27.53 1.07
C VAL A 26 -1.74 -28.56 2.18
N ARG A 27 -2.55 -28.21 3.19
CA ARG A 27 -2.81 -29.08 4.35
C ARG A 27 -4.12 -29.88 4.25
N ILE A 28 -4.96 -29.54 3.28
CA ILE A 28 -6.27 -30.15 3.05
C ILE A 28 -6.53 -30.34 1.55
N ALA A 29 -7.24 -31.40 1.19
CA ALA A 29 -7.85 -31.55 -0.14
C ALA A 29 -9.38 -31.43 -0.03
N LEU A 30 -10.00 -30.93 -1.10
CA LEU A 30 -11.42 -30.62 -1.18
C LEU A 30 -12.17 -31.78 -1.82
N VAL A 31 -13.10 -32.39 -1.10
CA VAL A 31 -13.93 -33.47 -1.65
C VAL A 31 -15.16 -32.85 -2.30
N VAL A 32 -15.39 -33.18 -3.57
CA VAL A 32 -16.47 -32.63 -4.40
C VAL A 32 -17.22 -33.72 -5.16
N GLU A 33 -18.48 -33.44 -5.51
CA GLU A 33 -19.30 -34.24 -6.41
C GLU A 33 -20.11 -33.30 -7.30
N ASN A 34 -20.01 -33.46 -8.63
CA ASN A 34 -20.66 -32.55 -9.60
C ASN A 34 -20.40 -31.06 -9.31
N ASN A 35 -19.14 -30.72 -8.98
CA ASN A 35 -18.68 -29.40 -8.52
C ASN A 35 -19.24 -28.88 -7.18
N LYS A 36 -20.14 -29.61 -6.52
CA LYS A 36 -20.63 -29.27 -5.18
C LYS A 36 -19.65 -29.73 -4.12
N PHE A 37 -19.44 -28.89 -3.12
CA PHE A 37 -18.58 -29.19 -1.99
C PHE A 37 -19.21 -30.25 -1.07
N LEU A 38 -18.46 -31.29 -0.72
CA LEU A 38 -18.89 -32.35 0.19
C LEU A 38 -18.15 -32.33 1.53
N GLY A 39 -16.90 -31.86 1.56
CA GLY A 39 -16.09 -31.81 2.78
C GLY A 39 -14.60 -31.70 2.49
N VAL A 40 -13.79 -31.88 3.54
CA VAL A 40 -12.32 -31.85 3.43
C VAL A 40 -11.70 -33.16 3.87
N ILE A 41 -10.57 -33.51 3.26
CA ILE A 41 -9.69 -34.56 3.75
C ILE A 41 -8.34 -33.94 4.13
N SER A 42 -7.84 -34.29 5.30
CA SER A 42 -6.55 -33.83 5.85
C SER A 42 -5.63 -35.01 6.15
N ASP A 43 -4.35 -34.73 6.41
CA ASP A 43 -3.40 -35.75 6.89
C ASP A 43 -3.91 -36.47 8.15
N SER A 44 -4.65 -35.77 9.01
CA SER A 44 -5.21 -36.38 10.23
C SER A 44 -6.25 -37.47 9.92
N ASN A 45 -7.08 -37.27 8.88
CA ASN A 45 -8.06 -38.24 8.40
C ASN A 45 -7.34 -39.46 7.82
N ILE A 46 -6.36 -39.23 6.95
CA ILE A 46 -5.60 -40.28 6.27
C ILE A 46 -4.80 -41.10 7.27
N ARG A 47 -4.08 -40.44 8.19
CA ARG A 47 -3.32 -41.11 9.24
C ARG A 47 -4.22 -42.03 10.08
N ARG A 48 -5.41 -41.55 10.48
CA ARG A 48 -6.37 -42.36 11.25
C ARG A 48 -6.89 -43.55 10.44
N ALA A 49 -7.13 -43.37 9.14
CA ALA A 49 -7.57 -44.44 8.24
C ALA A 49 -6.52 -45.55 8.12
N LEU A 50 -5.26 -45.17 7.86
CA LEU A 50 -4.14 -46.11 7.71
C LEU A 50 -3.85 -46.88 9.01
N LEU A 51 -3.94 -46.22 10.18
CA LEU A 51 -3.83 -46.88 11.48
C LEU A 51 -4.96 -47.90 11.72
N ASN A 52 -6.12 -47.70 11.10
CA ASN A 52 -7.27 -48.60 11.15
C ASN A 52 -7.30 -49.58 9.96
N SER A 53 -6.13 -49.98 9.45
CA SER A 53 -5.95 -51.01 8.41
C SER A 53 -6.51 -50.69 7.02
N LYS A 54 -6.80 -49.41 6.71
CA LYS A 54 -7.04 -48.99 5.32
C LYS A 54 -5.73 -49.01 4.52
N LYS A 55 -5.82 -49.34 3.24
CA LYS A 55 -4.70 -49.35 2.29
C LYS A 55 -4.70 -48.09 1.42
N LEU A 56 -3.59 -47.79 0.76
CA LEU A 56 -3.46 -46.57 -0.07
C LEU A 56 -4.43 -46.55 -1.25
N GLU A 57 -4.84 -47.73 -1.73
CA GLU A 57 -5.76 -47.91 -2.84
C GLU A 57 -7.22 -47.79 -2.41
N ASP A 58 -7.51 -47.82 -1.10
CA ASP A 58 -8.87 -47.71 -0.59
C ASP A 58 -9.44 -46.31 -0.82
N SER A 59 -10.76 -46.26 -1.02
CA SER A 59 -11.49 -45.02 -1.27
C SER A 59 -11.56 -44.10 -0.05
N ILE A 60 -11.52 -42.79 -0.30
CA ILE A 60 -11.64 -41.75 0.73
C ILE A 60 -13.07 -41.53 1.23
N GLU A 61 -14.09 -42.12 0.58
CA GLU A 61 -15.53 -41.84 0.80
C GLU A 61 -15.98 -41.94 2.26
N THR A 62 -15.32 -42.80 3.04
CA THR A 62 -15.67 -43.07 4.44
C THR A 62 -14.80 -42.33 5.46
N ILE A 63 -13.76 -41.61 5.02
CA ILE A 63 -12.73 -41.06 5.92
C ILE A 63 -12.58 -39.53 5.88
N TYR A 64 -13.12 -38.86 4.86
CA TYR A 64 -13.11 -37.40 4.80
C TYR A 64 -14.10 -36.78 5.81
N THR A 65 -13.81 -35.56 6.25
CA THR A 65 -14.66 -34.82 7.19
C THR A 65 -15.83 -34.19 6.45
N LYS A 66 -17.01 -34.81 6.58
CA LYS A 66 -18.28 -34.26 6.09
C LYS A 66 -18.67 -33.01 6.89
N ASN A 67 -19.40 -32.09 6.27
CA ASN A 67 -19.86 -30.84 6.89
C ASN A 67 -18.72 -30.02 7.53
N SER A 68 -17.55 -30.03 6.90
CA SER A 68 -16.42 -29.22 7.34
C SER A 68 -16.75 -27.73 7.33
N LEU A 69 -16.20 -26.99 8.27
CA LEU A 69 -16.39 -25.54 8.37
C LEU A 69 -15.94 -24.84 7.07
N THR A 70 -16.81 -24.00 6.53
CA THR A 70 -16.58 -23.22 5.31
C THR A 70 -16.83 -21.75 5.55
N ILE A 71 -16.32 -20.90 4.66
CA ILE A 71 -16.53 -19.45 4.70
C ILE A 71 -17.07 -18.94 3.36
N LYS A 72 -17.60 -17.72 3.38
CA LYS A 72 -17.97 -16.98 2.16
C LYS A 72 -16.78 -16.15 1.67
N GLU A 73 -16.85 -15.72 0.40
CA GLU A 73 -15.78 -14.91 -0.21
C GLU A 73 -15.51 -13.60 0.56
N ASN A 74 -16.57 -12.98 1.08
CA ASN A 74 -16.53 -11.72 1.80
C ASN A 74 -16.24 -11.84 3.31
N THR A 75 -15.93 -13.03 3.82
CA THR A 75 -15.60 -13.23 5.25
C THR A 75 -14.37 -12.39 5.64
N SER A 76 -14.54 -11.56 6.68
CA SER A 76 -13.55 -10.58 7.13
C SER A 76 -12.33 -11.25 7.78
N LYS A 77 -11.23 -10.50 7.91
CA LYS A 77 -10.02 -10.98 8.59
C LYS A 77 -10.29 -11.31 10.06
N GLU A 78 -11.02 -10.47 10.76
CA GLU A 78 -11.35 -10.67 12.18
C GLU A 78 -12.23 -11.89 12.41
N GLU A 79 -13.24 -12.08 11.56
CA GLU A 79 -14.12 -13.25 11.60
C GLU A 79 -13.34 -14.53 11.34
N LEU A 80 -12.44 -14.52 10.36
CA LEU A 80 -11.57 -15.66 10.07
C LEU A 80 -10.65 -16.00 11.26
N LEU A 81 -10.03 -15.00 11.89
CA LEU A 81 -9.17 -15.21 13.06
C LEU A 81 -9.95 -15.75 14.26
N LYS A 82 -11.18 -15.27 14.46
CA LYS A 82 -12.10 -15.76 15.50
C LYS A 82 -12.52 -17.22 15.24
N LEU A 83 -12.85 -17.57 14.00
CA LEU A 83 -13.19 -18.94 13.64
C LEU A 83 -12.00 -19.88 13.91
N ALA A 84 -10.79 -19.47 13.52
CA ALA A 84 -9.59 -20.25 13.76
C ALA A 84 -9.31 -20.48 15.25
N SER A 85 -9.45 -19.45 16.09
CA SER A 85 -9.22 -19.59 17.54
C SER A 85 -10.26 -20.45 18.25
N GLN A 86 -11.48 -20.52 17.73
CA GLN A 86 -12.57 -21.32 18.30
C GLN A 86 -12.56 -22.78 17.86
N THR A 87 -11.93 -23.10 16.73
CA THR A 87 -12.05 -24.41 16.07
C THR A 87 -10.73 -25.14 15.83
N ASP A 88 -9.59 -24.49 16.08
CA ASP A 88 -8.24 -24.98 15.72
C ASP A 88 -8.11 -25.35 14.21
N ILE A 89 -8.93 -24.74 13.36
CA ILE A 89 -8.87 -24.89 11.90
C ILE A 89 -8.14 -23.68 11.31
N TYR A 90 -7.15 -23.93 10.45
CA TYR A 90 -6.33 -22.88 9.85
C TYR A 90 -6.48 -22.72 8.34
N ASP A 91 -7.20 -23.62 7.66
CA ASP A 91 -7.46 -23.57 6.23
C ASP A 91 -8.96 -23.77 5.96
N PHE A 92 -9.57 -22.79 5.30
CA PHE A 92 -11.02 -22.72 5.12
C PHE A 92 -11.39 -22.78 3.64
N PRO A 93 -12.23 -23.75 3.22
CA PRO A 93 -12.87 -23.72 1.90
C PRO A 93 -13.77 -22.50 1.77
N VAL A 94 -13.61 -21.77 0.66
CA VAL A 94 -14.45 -20.62 0.29
C VAL A 94 -15.50 -21.07 -0.70
N LEU A 95 -16.77 -20.87 -0.36
CA LEU A 95 -17.91 -21.25 -1.19
C LEU A 95 -18.56 -20.04 -1.85
N ASN A 96 -19.04 -20.23 -3.08
CA ASN A 96 -20.00 -19.32 -3.71
C ASN A 96 -21.44 -19.63 -3.25
N ASP A 97 -22.41 -18.82 -3.69
CA ASP A 97 -23.84 -19.00 -3.36
C ASP A 97 -24.43 -20.32 -3.89
N ASN A 98 -23.77 -20.95 -4.87
CA ASN A 98 -24.14 -22.25 -5.42
C ASN A 98 -23.53 -23.44 -4.66
N ASN A 99 -22.86 -23.24 -3.52
CA ASN A 99 -22.18 -24.29 -2.75
C ASN A 99 -21.02 -24.97 -3.51
N GLU A 100 -20.33 -24.21 -4.35
CA GLU A 100 -19.14 -24.66 -5.10
C GLU A 100 -17.89 -24.02 -4.49
N VAL A 101 -16.80 -24.80 -4.38
CA VAL A 101 -15.54 -24.25 -3.86
C VAL A 101 -14.83 -23.43 -4.92
N ILE A 102 -14.58 -22.17 -4.59
CA ILE A 102 -13.86 -21.23 -5.46
C ILE A 102 -12.42 -20.99 -5.00
N ALA A 103 -12.13 -21.17 -3.71
CA ALA A 103 -10.80 -20.96 -3.15
C ALA A 103 -10.59 -21.70 -1.81
N ILE A 104 -9.36 -21.68 -1.30
CA ILE A 104 -9.02 -22.00 0.09
C ILE A 104 -8.36 -20.76 0.68
N LYS A 105 -8.83 -20.30 1.84
CA LYS A 105 -8.26 -19.18 2.58
C LYS A 105 -7.55 -19.70 3.83
N SER A 106 -6.24 -19.45 3.92
CA SER A 106 -5.41 -19.91 5.03
C SER A 106 -5.19 -18.79 6.04
N ILE A 107 -5.21 -19.09 7.33
CA ILE A 107 -4.79 -18.17 8.40
C ILE A 107 -3.35 -17.73 8.17
N ALA A 108 -2.47 -18.64 7.73
CA ALA A 108 -1.09 -18.29 7.38
C ALA A 108 -1.03 -17.23 6.28
N SER A 109 -1.92 -17.28 5.28
CA SER A 109 -1.99 -16.26 4.23
C SER A 109 -2.53 -14.91 4.72
N VAL A 110 -3.38 -14.93 5.75
CA VAL A 110 -3.93 -13.73 6.39
C VAL A 110 -2.94 -13.09 7.38
N LEU A 111 -2.09 -13.91 7.99
CA LEU A 111 -1.01 -13.49 8.88
C LEU A 111 0.26 -13.12 8.13
N LYS A 112 0.44 -13.58 6.90
CA LYS A 112 1.57 -13.17 6.06
C LYS A 112 1.43 -11.68 5.80
N GLU A 113 2.31 -10.90 6.41
CA GLU A 113 2.40 -9.47 6.14
C GLU A 113 2.54 -9.28 4.63
N LYS A 114 1.67 -8.43 4.06
CA LYS A 114 1.90 -7.93 2.71
C LYS A 114 3.31 -7.33 2.71
N SER A 115 4.10 -7.68 1.71
CA SER A 115 5.45 -7.16 1.56
C SER A 115 5.61 -6.76 0.10
N PHE A 116 5.87 -5.48 -0.11
CA PHE A 116 6.15 -4.92 -1.42
C PHE A 116 7.65 -4.71 -1.56
N GLU A 117 8.19 -5.10 -2.72
CA GLU A 117 9.60 -4.88 -3.06
C GLU A 117 9.87 -3.43 -3.51
N ASN A 118 8.80 -2.65 -3.72
CA ASN A 118 8.86 -1.25 -4.15
C ASN A 118 9.53 -0.38 -3.08
N GLU A 119 10.50 0.42 -3.50
CA GLU A 119 11.11 1.43 -2.67
C GLU A 119 10.19 2.64 -2.47
N VAL A 120 10.24 3.23 -1.27
CA VAL A 120 9.56 4.47 -0.91
C VAL A 120 10.61 5.55 -0.64
N VAL A 121 10.68 6.54 -1.53
CA VAL A 121 11.57 7.69 -1.38
C VAL A 121 10.83 8.81 -0.66
N LEU A 122 11.32 9.19 0.52
CA LEU A 122 10.77 10.29 1.30
C LEU A 122 11.67 11.52 1.22
N MET A 123 11.09 12.63 0.77
CA MET A 123 11.76 13.92 0.66
C MET A 123 11.70 14.67 2.00
N VAL A 124 12.76 14.55 2.81
CA VAL A 124 12.78 14.98 4.23
C VAL A 124 13.74 16.14 4.51
N GLY A 125 14.19 16.85 3.47
CA GLY A 125 15.18 17.94 3.55
C GLY A 125 14.64 19.37 3.73
N GLY A 126 13.32 19.54 3.92
CA GLY A 126 12.69 20.87 4.00
C GLY A 126 13.03 21.65 5.29
N LEU A 127 13.27 22.96 5.16
CA LEU A 127 13.56 23.86 6.30
C LEU A 127 12.35 24.05 7.24
N GLY A 128 11.13 23.93 6.71
CA GLY A 128 9.91 24.14 7.50
C GLY A 128 9.68 25.56 7.99
N SER A 129 10.36 26.57 7.42
CA SER A 129 10.41 27.95 7.93
C SER A 129 9.05 28.62 8.20
N ARG A 130 7.98 28.18 7.53
CA ARG A 130 6.60 28.67 7.74
C ARG A 130 5.98 28.24 9.07
N LEU A 131 6.58 27.30 9.78
CA LEU A 131 6.17 26.84 11.12
C LEU A 131 6.88 27.60 12.26
N GLY A 132 7.73 28.59 11.93
CA GLY A 132 8.35 29.47 12.91
C GLY A 132 9.14 28.73 13.99
N GLU A 133 8.89 29.09 15.25
CA GLU A 133 9.60 28.57 16.43
C GLU A 133 9.56 27.03 16.56
N LEU A 134 8.51 26.36 16.06
CA LEU A 134 8.44 24.90 16.08
C LEU A 134 9.63 24.24 15.36
N THR A 135 10.06 24.86 14.26
CA THR A 135 11.13 24.32 13.38
C THR A 135 12.52 24.89 13.65
N LYS A 136 12.64 25.71 14.70
CA LYS A 136 13.91 26.35 15.08
C LYS A 136 14.93 25.31 15.50
N ASP A 137 14.57 24.44 16.44
CA ASP A 137 15.45 23.42 16.99
C ASP A 137 15.19 22.03 16.44
N THR A 138 13.98 21.78 15.94
CA THR A 138 13.55 20.46 15.45
C THR A 138 13.30 20.50 13.92
N PRO A 139 13.87 19.58 13.12
CA PRO A 139 13.50 19.46 11.71
C PRO A 139 11.99 19.21 11.56
N LYS A 140 11.34 19.81 10.58
CA LYS A 140 9.89 19.68 10.35
C LYS A 140 9.39 18.21 10.38
N PRO A 141 10.02 17.24 9.69
CA PRO A 141 9.57 15.84 9.74
C PRO A 141 9.65 15.20 11.14
N MET A 142 10.41 15.80 12.06
CA MET A 142 10.59 15.34 13.43
C MET A 142 9.62 15.99 14.44
N LEU A 143 8.79 16.95 14.01
CA LEU A 143 7.70 17.47 14.85
C LEU A 143 6.71 16.35 15.17
N LYS A 144 6.17 16.36 16.39
CA LYS A 144 5.28 15.29 16.85
C LYS A 144 3.85 15.55 16.42
N VAL A 145 3.19 14.51 15.91
CA VAL A 145 1.74 14.47 15.71
C VAL A 145 1.24 13.26 16.51
N GLY A 146 0.44 13.55 17.55
CA GLY A 146 0.13 12.56 18.59
C GLY A 146 1.38 12.19 19.40
N LYS A 147 1.67 10.88 19.49
CA LYS A 147 2.81 10.36 20.28
C LYS A 147 4.13 10.28 19.50
N LYS A 148 4.09 10.40 18.17
CA LYS A 148 5.21 10.07 17.27
C LYS A 148 5.55 11.25 16.37
N PRO A 149 6.80 11.36 15.87
CA PRO A 149 7.16 12.28 14.81
C PRO A 149 6.30 12.09 13.54
N ILE A 150 6.08 13.16 12.76
CA ILE A 150 5.39 13.12 11.46
C ILE A 150 6.01 12.03 10.58
N LEU A 151 7.33 12.01 10.45
CA LEU A 151 8.03 11.05 9.61
C LEU A 151 7.85 9.60 10.08
N GLU A 152 7.75 9.36 11.39
CA GLU A 152 7.51 8.01 11.91
C GLU A 152 6.07 7.57 11.60
N ASN A 153 5.08 8.46 11.74
CA ASN A 153 3.71 8.18 11.33
C ASN A 153 3.63 7.82 9.83
N ILE A 154 4.40 8.50 8.97
CA ILE A 154 4.49 8.18 7.54
C ILE A 154 5.08 6.77 7.34
N VAL A 155 6.23 6.47 7.95
CA VAL A 155 6.88 5.16 7.83
C VAL A 155 5.98 4.02 8.31
N LEU A 156 5.29 4.21 9.45
CA LEU A 156 4.39 3.21 10.00
C LEU A 156 3.17 2.98 9.10
N ASN A 157 2.60 4.03 8.51
CA ASN A 157 1.50 3.88 7.55
C ASN A 157 1.93 3.06 6.32
N PHE A 158 3.09 3.36 5.74
CA PHE A 158 3.65 2.55 4.65
C PHE A 158 3.92 1.10 5.06
N LYS A 159 4.48 0.89 6.26
CA LYS A 159 4.76 -0.44 6.81
C LYS A 159 3.49 -1.26 7.00
N GLU A 160 2.44 -0.67 7.55
CA GLU A 160 1.13 -1.32 7.73
C GLU A 160 0.53 -1.78 6.41
N GLN A 161 0.79 -1.02 5.33
CA GLN A 161 0.41 -1.40 3.96
C GLN A 161 1.39 -2.39 3.31
N GLY A 162 2.53 -2.69 3.94
CA GLY A 162 3.50 -3.69 3.49
C GLY A 162 4.75 -3.16 2.79
N PHE A 163 4.95 -1.84 2.76
CA PHE A 163 6.15 -1.23 2.20
C PHE A 163 7.23 -1.13 3.27
N LYS A 164 8.39 -1.74 3.03
CA LYS A 164 9.45 -1.87 4.04
C LYS A 164 10.79 -1.28 3.62
N LYS A 165 10.96 -0.88 2.36
CA LYS A 165 12.22 -0.34 1.85
C LYS A 165 12.09 1.17 1.64
N PHE A 166 12.85 1.94 2.40
CA PHE A 166 12.79 3.38 2.39
C PHE A 166 14.12 4.00 2.00
N ILE A 167 14.04 5.11 1.29
CA ILE A 167 15.17 5.97 0.95
C ILE A 167 14.83 7.38 1.43
N PHE A 168 15.58 7.90 2.40
CA PHE A 168 15.36 9.23 2.94
C PHE A 168 16.31 10.23 2.27
N CYS A 169 15.75 11.19 1.54
CA CYS A 169 16.50 12.33 1.00
C CYS A 169 16.61 13.40 2.09
N VAL A 170 17.75 13.40 2.79
CA VAL A 170 18.02 14.26 3.95
C VAL A 170 18.97 15.40 3.61
N ASN A 171 18.70 16.57 4.18
CA ASN A 171 19.54 17.76 4.05
C ASN A 171 19.68 18.47 5.41
N TYR A 172 18.82 19.44 5.70
CA TYR A 172 18.84 20.23 6.93
C TYR A 172 18.66 19.36 8.17
N LYS A 173 19.56 19.50 9.16
CA LYS A 173 19.56 18.76 10.44
C LYS A 173 19.39 17.24 10.26
N LYS A 174 20.00 16.69 9.21
CA LYS A 174 19.94 15.26 8.86
C LYS A 174 20.38 14.35 10.00
N GLU A 175 21.28 14.81 10.88
CA GLU A 175 21.79 14.07 12.03
C GLU A 175 20.64 13.64 12.94
N VAL A 176 19.69 14.54 13.23
CA VAL A 176 18.52 14.24 14.07
C VAL A 176 17.66 13.11 13.47
N ILE A 177 17.46 13.14 12.14
CA ILE A 177 16.68 12.13 11.43
C ILE A 177 17.45 10.80 11.40
N CYS A 178 18.73 10.83 11.03
CA CYS A 178 19.57 9.63 10.97
C CYS A 178 19.73 8.95 12.33
N ASP A 179 19.90 9.72 13.42
CA ASP A 179 20.06 9.18 14.76
C ASP A 179 18.77 8.55 15.29
N TYR A 180 17.61 9.13 14.96
CA TYR A 180 16.30 8.59 15.35
C TYR A 180 15.96 7.30 14.62
N PHE A 181 16.09 7.30 13.28
CA PHE A 181 15.63 6.21 12.43
C PHE A 181 16.69 5.11 12.24
N GLN A 182 17.97 5.43 12.37
CA GLN A 182 19.09 4.51 12.16
C GLN A 182 18.90 3.72 10.85
N ASP A 183 19.02 2.40 10.85
CA ASP A 183 18.76 1.55 9.68
C ASP A 183 17.29 1.11 9.53
N GLY A 184 16.39 1.61 10.38
CA GLY A 184 14.97 1.28 10.39
C GLY A 184 14.59 -0.03 11.08
N LYS A 185 15.55 -0.83 11.55
CA LYS A 185 15.26 -2.18 12.11
C LYS A 185 14.35 -2.12 13.34
N ASN A 186 14.50 -1.12 14.19
CA ASN A 186 13.64 -0.92 15.36
C ASN A 186 12.16 -0.69 14.99
N LEU A 187 11.91 -0.21 13.76
CA LEU A 187 10.58 -0.02 13.21
C LEU A 187 10.14 -1.20 12.33
N GLY A 188 10.98 -2.22 12.12
CA GLY A 188 10.69 -3.36 11.25
C GLY A 188 10.71 -3.03 9.75
N VAL A 189 11.53 -2.05 9.36
CA VAL A 189 11.73 -1.59 7.97
C VAL A 189 13.24 -1.46 7.69
N GLU A 190 13.61 -1.22 6.43
CA GLU A 190 14.96 -0.92 5.97
C GLU A 190 15.00 0.53 5.50
N ILE A 191 15.90 1.34 6.07
CA ILE A 191 16.05 2.75 5.72
C ILE A 191 17.48 3.01 5.24
N THR A 192 17.58 3.58 4.04
CA THR A 192 18.83 4.13 3.48
C THR A 192 18.72 5.64 3.36
N TYR A 193 19.86 6.34 3.29
CA TYR A 193 19.90 7.80 3.29
C TYR A 193 20.67 8.35 2.11
N ILE A 194 20.05 9.32 1.44
CA ILE A 194 20.70 10.19 0.47
C ILE A 194 20.99 11.51 1.17
N LYS A 195 22.27 11.77 1.43
CA LYS A 195 22.74 12.98 2.08
C LYS A 195 23.08 14.03 1.03
N GLU A 196 22.17 14.97 0.81
CA GLU A 196 22.39 16.07 -0.10
C GLU A 196 23.51 17.00 0.42
N LYS A 197 24.47 17.36 -0.43
CA LYS A 197 25.51 18.36 -0.10
C LYS A 197 25.00 19.79 -0.19
N GLN A 198 24.05 20.01 -1.10
CA GLN A 198 23.36 21.27 -1.35
C GLN A 198 21.90 20.95 -1.67
N LYS A 199 21.00 21.93 -1.54
CA LYS A 199 19.58 21.71 -1.85
C LYS A 199 19.40 21.51 -3.36
N LEU A 200 19.11 20.28 -3.79
CA LEU A 200 18.91 19.94 -5.20
C LEU A 200 17.44 20.03 -5.63
N GLY A 201 16.53 20.37 -4.72
CA GLY A 201 15.09 20.40 -5.02
C GLY A 201 14.46 19.01 -4.90
N THR A 202 13.13 18.98 -5.05
CA THR A 202 12.30 17.81 -4.79
C THR A 202 12.55 16.65 -5.75
N ALA A 203 12.92 16.93 -6.99
CA ALA A 203 13.29 15.91 -7.98
C ALA A 203 14.82 15.73 -8.08
N GLY A 204 15.62 16.77 -7.82
CA GLY A 204 17.07 16.71 -7.95
C GLY A 204 17.72 15.72 -6.98
N ALA A 205 17.16 15.53 -5.78
CA ALA A 205 17.63 14.48 -4.87
C ALA A 205 17.46 13.07 -5.45
N LEU A 206 16.48 12.85 -6.33
CA LEU A 206 16.28 11.57 -7.02
C LEU A 206 17.43 11.25 -7.98
N SER A 207 18.16 12.27 -8.48
CA SER A 207 19.35 12.04 -9.32
C SER A 207 20.50 11.35 -8.59
N LEU A 208 20.48 11.38 -7.26
CA LEU A 208 21.45 10.73 -6.39
C LEU A 208 21.05 9.31 -6.00
N VAL A 209 19.81 8.90 -6.29
CA VAL A 209 19.33 7.55 -6.02
C VAL A 209 20.03 6.59 -6.97
N GLN A 210 20.62 5.54 -6.41
CA GLN A 210 21.26 4.47 -7.17
C GLN A 210 20.43 3.19 -7.05
N ASP A 211 20.49 2.36 -8.10
CA ASP A 211 20.02 0.97 -8.08
C ASP A 211 18.52 0.72 -7.83
N ILE A 212 17.64 1.72 -8.00
CA ILE A 212 16.19 1.45 -8.09
C ILE A 212 15.90 0.68 -9.37
N LYS A 213 15.36 -0.54 -9.23
CA LYS A 213 15.00 -1.44 -10.34
C LYS A 213 13.51 -1.55 -10.57
N ASN A 214 12.71 -1.25 -9.56
CA ASN A 214 11.25 -1.39 -9.60
C ASN A 214 10.57 -0.03 -9.70
N THR A 215 9.31 -0.02 -10.12
CA THR A 215 8.40 1.10 -9.86
C THR A 215 8.53 1.53 -8.39
N PHE A 216 8.64 2.82 -8.11
CA PHE A 216 8.87 3.32 -6.75
C PHE A 216 7.96 4.50 -6.43
N ILE A 217 7.73 4.73 -5.14
CA ILE A 217 6.91 5.84 -4.65
C ILE A 217 7.85 6.98 -4.25
N VAL A 218 7.47 8.21 -4.58
CA VAL A 218 8.11 9.43 -4.07
C VAL A 218 7.06 10.24 -3.33
N MET A 219 7.37 10.67 -2.11
CA MET A 219 6.43 11.44 -1.29
C MET A 219 7.17 12.49 -0.45
N ASN A 220 6.57 13.67 -0.26
CA ASN A 220 7.13 14.66 0.66
C ASN A 220 7.00 14.18 2.11
N GLY A 221 8.04 14.38 2.91
CA GLY A 221 8.14 13.91 4.30
C GLY A 221 7.29 14.67 5.32
N ASP A 222 6.38 15.52 4.87
CA ASP A 222 5.48 16.36 5.65
C ASP A 222 3.99 16.13 5.35
N ILE A 223 3.70 15.11 4.55
CA ILE A 223 2.34 14.73 4.18
C ILE A 223 1.88 13.58 5.07
N LEU A 224 0.74 13.74 5.74
CA LEU A 224 0.02 12.62 6.35
C LEU A 224 -1.17 12.27 5.47
N THR A 225 -1.34 10.99 5.13
CA THR A 225 -2.42 10.54 4.25
C THR A 225 -2.89 9.12 4.60
N LYS A 226 -4.14 8.80 4.26
CA LYS A 226 -4.72 7.44 4.32
C LYS A 226 -4.81 6.76 2.94
N LEU A 227 -4.10 7.30 1.94
CA LEU A 227 -4.07 6.75 0.59
C LEU A 227 -3.64 5.26 0.59
N ASP A 228 -4.37 4.45 -0.17
CA ASP A 228 -4.00 3.07 -0.49
C ASP A 228 -2.90 3.03 -1.56
N PHE A 229 -1.66 2.82 -1.12
CA PHE A 229 -0.48 2.80 -1.98
C PHE A 229 -0.42 1.54 -2.88
N GLU A 230 -1.03 0.43 -2.47
CA GLU A 230 -1.15 -0.78 -3.31
C GLU A 230 -2.05 -0.48 -4.52
N LYS A 231 -3.22 0.13 -4.26
CA LYS A 231 -4.14 0.57 -5.31
C LYS A 231 -3.48 1.59 -6.23
N LEU A 232 -2.77 2.58 -5.68
CA LEU A 232 -2.04 3.59 -6.44
C LEU A 232 -1.03 2.96 -7.42
N ILE A 233 -0.19 2.01 -6.96
CA ILE A 233 0.77 1.31 -7.83
C ILE A 233 0.05 0.47 -8.89
N LYS A 234 -1.04 -0.21 -8.53
CA LYS A 234 -1.81 -1.04 -9.47
C LYS A 234 -2.40 -0.21 -10.60
N GLU A 235 -2.97 0.95 -10.27
CA GLU A 235 -3.52 1.89 -11.27
C GLU A 235 -2.41 2.51 -12.14
N HIS A 236 -1.28 2.89 -11.53
CA HIS A 236 -0.11 3.33 -12.27
C HIS A 236 0.33 2.28 -13.32
N LYS A 237 0.53 1.02 -12.91
CA LYS A 237 0.93 -0.06 -13.82
C LYS A 237 -0.11 -0.30 -14.93
N LYS A 238 -1.40 -0.18 -14.62
CA LYS A 238 -2.49 -0.30 -15.61
C LYS A 238 -2.43 0.82 -16.66
N SER A 239 -2.07 2.03 -16.24
CA SER A 239 -1.98 3.21 -17.13
C SER A 239 -0.85 3.12 -18.16
N LYS A 240 0.21 2.34 -17.87
CA LYS A 240 1.46 2.28 -18.65
C LYS A 240 2.14 3.65 -18.82
N ALA A 241 1.85 4.59 -17.92
CA ALA A 241 2.54 5.87 -17.84
C ALA A 241 3.91 5.69 -17.19
N VAL A 242 4.87 6.57 -17.50
CA VAL A 242 6.20 6.56 -16.87
C VAL A 242 6.16 7.16 -15.46
N MET A 243 5.11 7.93 -15.17
CA MET A 243 4.90 8.60 -13.90
C MET A 243 3.39 8.73 -13.63
N SER A 244 2.97 8.56 -12.37
CA SER A 244 1.67 8.99 -11.87
C SER A 244 1.85 10.15 -10.90
N VAL A 245 1.02 11.18 -11.05
CA VAL A 245 0.91 12.30 -10.10
C VAL A 245 -0.38 12.16 -9.32
N VAL A 246 -0.29 12.12 -7.99
CA VAL A 246 -1.47 12.20 -7.14
C VAL A 246 -1.94 13.65 -7.09
N LEU A 247 -3.19 13.86 -7.44
CA LEU A 247 -3.87 15.15 -7.50
C LEU A 247 -4.91 15.25 -6.40
N ARG A 248 -5.12 16.46 -5.90
CA ARG A 248 -6.19 16.77 -4.94
C ARG A 248 -6.98 17.96 -5.43
N GLU A 249 -8.29 17.94 -5.21
CA GLU A 249 -9.13 19.12 -5.39
C GLU A 249 -8.87 20.14 -4.28
N PHE A 250 -8.55 21.35 -4.69
CA PHE A 250 -8.34 22.51 -3.83
C PHE A 250 -9.39 23.57 -4.14
N GLU A 251 -10.13 23.97 -3.11
CA GLU A 251 -11.16 24.99 -3.22
C GLU A 251 -10.63 26.30 -2.64
N HIS A 252 -10.78 27.39 -3.39
CA HIS A 252 -10.52 28.74 -2.91
C HIS A 252 -11.78 29.58 -3.05
N GLN A 253 -12.35 30.00 -1.91
CA GLN A 253 -13.43 30.97 -1.90
C GLN A 253 -12.84 32.37 -1.99
N ILE A 254 -13.24 33.12 -3.01
CA ILE A 254 -12.94 34.55 -3.08
C ILE A 254 -13.87 35.24 -2.08
N PRO A 255 -13.40 36.01 -1.09
CA PRO A 255 -14.27 36.57 -0.05
C PRO A 255 -15.07 37.81 -0.50
N TYR A 256 -15.14 38.06 -1.81
CA TYR A 256 -15.75 39.24 -2.44
C TYR A 256 -16.62 38.84 -3.64
N GLY A 257 -17.47 39.77 -4.10
CA GLY A 257 -18.13 39.66 -5.39
C GLY A 257 -17.14 39.73 -6.56
N VAL A 258 -17.11 38.70 -7.39
CA VAL A 258 -16.29 38.64 -8.61
C VAL A 258 -17.13 39.15 -9.78
N VAL A 259 -16.68 40.25 -10.39
CA VAL A 259 -17.39 40.93 -11.46
C VAL A 259 -16.76 40.58 -12.81
N LYS A 260 -17.57 40.15 -13.78
CA LYS A 260 -17.14 40.07 -15.19
C LYS A 260 -17.45 41.39 -15.88
N VAL A 261 -16.42 41.98 -16.48
CA VAL A 261 -16.50 43.28 -17.16
C VAL A 261 -16.15 43.09 -18.63
N PHE A 262 -16.98 43.61 -19.53
CA PHE A 262 -16.68 43.74 -20.94
C PHE A 262 -16.71 45.22 -21.34
N ASN A 263 -15.59 45.71 -21.87
CA ASN A 263 -15.30 47.14 -22.02
C ASN A 263 -15.39 47.89 -20.68
N GLN A 264 -16.46 48.68 -20.47
CA GLN A 264 -16.70 49.47 -19.26
C GLN A 264 -18.00 49.07 -18.54
N TYR A 265 -18.69 48.03 -19.04
CA TYR A 265 -19.98 47.61 -18.52
C TYR A 265 -19.84 46.30 -17.74
N ILE A 266 -20.59 46.20 -16.65
CA ILE A 266 -20.70 44.98 -15.85
C ILE A 266 -21.62 44.01 -16.60
N GLU A 267 -21.15 42.79 -16.85
CA GLU A 267 -21.93 41.72 -17.47
C GLU A 267 -22.51 40.74 -16.45
N ASP A 268 -21.76 40.48 -15.37
CA ASP A 268 -22.09 39.47 -14.37
C ASP A 268 -21.40 39.80 -13.03
N ILE A 269 -22.01 39.35 -11.93
CA ILE A 269 -21.41 39.41 -10.60
C ILE A 269 -21.77 38.13 -9.84
N GLU A 270 -20.75 37.45 -9.34
CA GLU A 270 -20.90 36.26 -8.50
C GLU A 270 -20.40 36.57 -7.09
N GLU A 271 -21.26 36.47 -6.09
CA GLU A 271 -20.89 36.72 -4.70
C GLU A 271 -20.19 35.52 -4.07
N LYS A 272 -19.02 35.77 -3.49
CA LYS A 272 -18.18 34.78 -2.81
C LYS A 272 -18.00 33.45 -3.56
N PRO A 273 -17.63 33.48 -4.86
CA PRO A 273 -17.53 32.27 -5.66
C PRO A 273 -16.43 31.36 -5.14
N VAL A 274 -16.66 30.06 -5.30
CA VAL A 274 -15.67 29.03 -4.98
C VAL A 274 -15.04 28.55 -6.27
N GLN A 275 -13.73 28.75 -6.40
CA GLN A 275 -12.94 28.23 -7.52
C GLN A 275 -12.31 26.89 -7.13
N LYS A 276 -12.50 25.89 -7.99
CA LYS A 276 -11.93 24.55 -7.82
C LYS A 276 -10.69 24.38 -8.70
N PHE A 277 -9.62 23.85 -8.11
CA PHE A 277 -8.36 23.59 -8.78
C PHE A 277 -7.90 22.17 -8.50
N LEU A 278 -7.16 21.57 -9.44
CA LEU A 278 -6.41 20.35 -9.18
C LEU A 278 -4.97 20.72 -8.85
N VAL A 279 -4.53 20.36 -7.66
CA VAL A 279 -3.16 20.60 -7.18
C VAL A 279 -2.42 19.28 -7.02
N SER A 280 -1.09 19.30 -7.16
CA SER A 280 -0.27 18.14 -6.84
C SER A 280 -0.29 17.89 -5.33
N ALA A 281 -0.63 16.67 -4.94
CA ALA A 281 -0.68 16.26 -3.54
C ALA A 281 0.71 15.91 -2.96
N GLY A 282 1.80 16.14 -3.70
CA GLY A 282 3.17 15.80 -3.25
C GLY A 282 3.44 14.31 -3.10
N ILE A 283 2.66 13.46 -3.78
CA ILE A 283 2.81 12.00 -3.85
C ILE A 283 2.87 11.59 -5.32
N TYR A 284 3.80 10.71 -5.65
CA TYR A 284 4.09 10.30 -7.02
C TYR A 284 4.47 8.83 -7.09
N VAL A 285 4.17 8.18 -8.22
CA VAL A 285 4.70 6.86 -8.58
C VAL A 285 5.52 7.01 -9.84
N LEU A 286 6.76 6.51 -9.84
CA LEU A 286 7.69 6.68 -10.94
C LEU A 286 8.21 5.31 -11.39
N GLU A 287 8.41 5.17 -12.70
CA GLU A 287 9.24 4.12 -13.25
C GLU A 287 10.73 4.50 -13.19
N PRO A 288 11.67 3.55 -12.98
CA PRO A 288 13.11 3.83 -12.86
C PRO A 288 13.68 4.66 -14.01
N GLU A 289 13.16 4.48 -15.22
CA GLU A 289 13.60 5.19 -16.41
C GLU A 289 13.35 6.70 -16.37
N VAL A 290 12.48 7.18 -15.47
CA VAL A 290 12.25 8.63 -15.27
C VAL A 290 13.51 9.33 -14.76
N LEU A 291 14.36 8.63 -14.00
CA LEU A 291 15.56 9.21 -13.39
C LEU A 291 16.56 9.76 -14.42
N LYS A 292 16.54 9.27 -15.67
CA LYS A 292 17.42 9.76 -16.75
C LYS A 292 17.05 11.16 -17.26
N TYR A 293 15.87 11.66 -16.91
CA TYR A 293 15.38 13.00 -17.27
C TYR A 293 15.60 14.05 -16.18
N ILE A 294 16.32 13.69 -15.12
CA ILE A 294 16.66 14.57 -14.01
C ILE A 294 18.11 15.01 -14.19
N ASP A 295 18.31 16.32 -14.32
CA ASP A 295 19.65 16.89 -14.39
C ASP A 295 20.41 16.65 -13.10
N LYS A 296 21.66 16.19 -13.22
CA LYS A 296 22.51 15.88 -12.07
C LYS A 296 23.11 17.15 -11.48
N ASN A 297 23.19 17.21 -10.16
CA ASN A 297 23.84 18.28 -9.39
C ASN A 297 23.26 19.69 -9.59
N THR A 298 22.07 19.82 -10.16
CA THR A 298 21.36 21.09 -10.32
C THR A 298 20.09 21.12 -9.48
N TYR A 299 19.57 22.32 -9.24
CA TYR A 299 18.27 22.47 -8.61
C TYR A 299 17.17 22.03 -9.58
N PHE A 300 16.41 21.00 -9.20
CA PHE A 300 15.37 20.40 -10.04
C PHE A 300 14.18 19.96 -9.17
N ASP A 301 12.98 20.47 -9.46
CA ASP A 301 11.76 20.14 -8.72
C ASP A 301 10.81 19.24 -9.52
N MET A 302 9.85 18.61 -8.83
CA MET A 302 8.84 17.74 -9.46
C MET A 302 8.07 18.41 -10.62
N PRO A 303 7.67 19.70 -10.57
CA PRO A 303 7.07 20.36 -11.73
C PRO A 303 8.01 20.46 -12.94
N ASN A 304 9.32 20.61 -12.72
CA ASN A 304 10.30 20.62 -13.82
C ASN A 304 10.44 19.22 -14.42
N LEU A 305 10.42 18.16 -13.59
CA LEU A 305 10.40 16.78 -14.06
C LEU A 305 9.16 16.50 -14.91
N ILE A 306 7.98 16.88 -14.43
CA ILE A 306 6.72 16.73 -15.16
C ILE A 306 6.81 17.45 -16.52
N LYS A 307 7.28 18.71 -16.55
CA LYS A 307 7.48 19.46 -17.79
C LYS A 307 8.46 18.79 -18.75
N SER A 308 9.57 18.25 -18.23
CA SER A 308 10.58 17.52 -19.01
C SER A 308 9.97 16.28 -19.67
N LEU A 309 9.27 15.45 -18.91
CA LEU A 309 8.59 14.25 -19.41
C LEU A 309 7.52 14.58 -20.46
N LEU A 310 6.72 15.62 -20.23
CA LEU A 310 5.73 16.10 -21.21
C LEU A 310 6.39 16.61 -22.49
N GLY A 311 7.51 17.34 -22.39
CA GLY A 311 8.29 17.80 -23.53
C GLY A 311 8.84 16.65 -24.38
N GLN A 312 9.15 15.52 -23.74
CA GLN A 312 9.54 14.26 -24.39
C GLN A 312 8.36 13.42 -24.89
N LYS A 313 7.12 13.93 -24.76
CA LYS A 313 5.86 13.26 -25.13
C LYS A 313 5.62 11.94 -24.40
N LEU A 314 6.20 11.78 -23.20
CA LEU A 314 5.94 10.63 -22.35
C LEU A 314 4.59 10.77 -21.65
N LYS A 315 3.94 9.63 -21.40
CA LYS A 315 2.64 9.60 -20.73
C LYS A 315 2.82 9.76 -19.22
N ILE A 316 2.08 10.71 -18.66
CA ILE A 316 1.95 10.91 -17.21
C ILE A 316 0.48 10.66 -16.85
N ASN A 317 0.25 9.79 -15.87
CA ASN A 317 -1.07 9.49 -15.37
C ASN A 317 -1.45 10.44 -14.22
N SER A 318 -2.71 10.86 -14.15
CA SER A 318 -3.28 11.52 -12.98
C SER A 318 -3.99 10.49 -12.10
N TYR A 319 -3.83 10.63 -10.78
CA TYR A 319 -4.58 9.85 -9.79
C TYR A 319 -5.28 10.83 -8.85
N LEU A 320 -6.62 10.84 -8.84
CA LEU A 320 -7.37 11.74 -7.96
C LEU A 320 -7.46 11.15 -6.55
N LEU A 321 -7.05 11.95 -5.56
CA LEU A 321 -7.08 11.58 -4.15
C LEU A 321 -8.42 11.95 -3.52
N GLU A 322 -9.12 10.94 -3.03
CA GLU A 322 -10.37 11.08 -2.26
C GLU A 322 -10.14 10.82 -0.76
N ASP A 323 -9.03 10.17 -0.41
CA ASP A 323 -8.68 9.81 0.96
C ASP A 323 -8.17 11.01 1.76
N TYR A 324 -8.10 10.83 3.08
CA TYR A 324 -7.51 11.81 3.99
C TYR A 324 -6.10 12.20 3.53
N TRP A 325 -5.82 13.50 3.54
CA TRP A 325 -4.51 14.08 3.26
C TRP A 325 -4.37 15.42 3.97
N ILE A 326 -3.17 15.69 4.47
CA ILE A 326 -2.79 16.98 5.01
C ILE A 326 -1.30 17.20 4.74
N ASP A 327 -0.98 18.33 4.11
CA ASP A 327 0.39 18.87 4.02
C ASP A 327 0.58 19.80 5.21
N ILE A 328 1.51 19.44 6.11
CA ILE A 328 1.73 20.17 7.36
C ILE A 328 2.58 21.42 7.09
N GLY A 329 2.11 22.33 6.25
CA GLY A 329 2.89 23.47 5.75
C GLY A 329 3.01 24.62 6.75
N ARG A 330 1.96 24.90 7.52
CA ARG A 330 1.83 26.02 8.45
C ARG A 330 1.21 25.55 9.76
N LEU A 331 1.08 26.49 10.71
CA LEU A 331 0.62 26.19 12.06
C LEU A 331 -0.81 25.62 12.08
N GLU A 332 -1.71 26.17 11.26
CA GLU A 332 -3.10 25.71 11.17
C GLU A 332 -3.21 24.24 10.73
N GLU A 333 -2.42 23.82 9.72
CA GLU A 333 -2.42 22.42 9.30
C GLU A 333 -1.75 21.50 10.34
N TYR A 334 -0.74 21.99 11.06
CA TYR A 334 -0.13 21.24 12.15
C TYR A 334 -1.07 21.04 13.33
N GLU A 335 -1.78 22.08 13.75
CA GLU A 335 -2.80 22.01 14.81
C GLU A 335 -3.96 21.08 14.41
N LYS A 336 -4.40 21.15 13.16
CA LYS A 336 -5.40 20.22 12.64
C LYS A 336 -4.91 18.77 12.68
N ALA A 337 -3.68 18.51 12.22
CA ALA A 337 -3.09 17.17 12.29
C ALA A 337 -3.00 16.65 13.73
N MET A 338 -2.70 17.53 14.70
CA MET A 338 -2.67 17.18 16.13
C MET A 338 -4.03 16.73 16.66
N VAL A 339 -5.13 17.30 16.19
CA VAL A 339 -6.49 16.90 16.57
C VAL A 339 -6.87 15.58 15.88
N ASP A 340 -6.55 15.44 14.59
CA ASP A 340 -6.94 14.27 13.79
C ASP A 340 -6.23 12.95 14.22
N PHE A 341 -5.09 13.06 14.92
CA PHE A 341 -4.23 11.93 15.35
C PHE A 341 -4.17 11.73 16.87
N GLN A 342 -5.09 12.34 17.64
CA GLN A 342 -5.36 11.98 19.04
C GLN A 342 -6.14 10.67 19.13
#